data_AF-A0A7C6WT23-F1
#
_entry.id   AF-A0A7C6WT23-F1
#
_cell.length_a   1.000
_cell.length_b   1.000
_cell.length_c   1.000
_cell.angle_alpha   90.00
_cell.angle_beta   90.00
_cell.angle_gamma   90.00
#
_symmetry.space_group_name_H-M   'P 1'
#
loop_
_entity.id
_entity.type
_entity.pdbx_description
1 polymer ?
#
loop_
_entity_poly.entity_id
_entity_poly.type
_entity_poly.pdbx_seq_one_letter_code
_entity_poly.pdbx_strand_id
1 'polypeptide(L)'
;FRIGSKIPLGVIVRNGKTISSHTYAQRVQGQPPLDELSLYADGRMEVRHPREMSSQEYLERGALDVLAFGPILLRDGEVDDRLFKRFQGQEPRVSVGMIEPGHYIAITVEGRHKRSVGADCLFMAQRMKALGATTAFTLDGGQTTCMVFMGTVINEPGEFNGAKFVRKQPDILGIGLSELVRTDKKR
;
A
#
# COMPACT_ATOMS: atom_id res chain seq x y z
N PHE A 1 1.39 13.15 0.67
CA PHE A 1 0.28 12.17 0.70
C PHE A 1 -1.10 12.81 0.82
N ARG A 2 -1.37 13.94 0.15
CA ARG A 2 -2.69 14.58 0.18
C ARG A 2 -2.97 15.22 -1.17
N ILE A 3 -4.23 15.21 -1.56
CA ILE A 3 -4.70 15.96 -2.73
C ILE A 3 -4.41 17.44 -2.51
N GLY A 4 -3.86 18.10 -3.55
CA GLY A 4 -3.47 19.51 -3.51
C GLY A 4 -2.07 19.77 -2.97
N SER A 5 -1.33 18.74 -2.55
CA SER A 5 0.10 18.92 -2.23
C SER A 5 0.89 19.20 -3.50
N LYS A 6 1.72 20.26 -3.49
CA LYS A 6 2.57 20.65 -4.63
C LYS A 6 3.76 19.72 -4.87
N ILE A 7 4.16 18.95 -3.85
CA ILE A 7 5.33 18.08 -3.91
C ILE A 7 4.88 16.64 -3.63
N PRO A 8 4.93 15.74 -4.62
CA PRO A 8 4.70 14.32 -4.39
C PRO A 8 5.84 13.75 -3.54
N LEU A 9 5.51 13.23 -2.36
CA LEU A 9 6.50 12.67 -1.42
C LEU A 9 6.72 11.18 -1.68
N GLY A 10 7.95 10.73 -1.49
CA GLY A 10 8.44 9.39 -1.76
C GLY A 10 9.00 9.20 -3.17
N VAL A 11 9.63 8.05 -3.42
CA VAL A 11 9.97 7.62 -4.78
C VAL A 11 8.69 7.11 -5.45
N ILE A 12 8.33 7.73 -6.57
CA ILE A 12 7.11 7.40 -7.32
C ILE A 12 7.49 7.23 -8.78
N VAL A 13 7.22 6.04 -9.30
CA VAL A 13 7.36 5.69 -10.72
C VAL A 13 6.00 5.22 -11.22
N ARG A 14 5.54 5.69 -12.37
CA ARG A 14 4.30 5.22 -13.00
C ARG A 14 4.57 4.87 -14.46
N ASN A 15 4.19 3.68 -14.89
CA ASN A 15 4.44 3.18 -16.26
C ASN A 15 5.89 3.41 -16.73
N GLY A 16 6.88 3.10 -15.89
CA GLY A 16 8.29 3.26 -16.23
C GLY A 16 8.77 4.73 -16.30
N LYS A 17 8.01 5.69 -15.77
CA LYS A 17 8.40 7.10 -15.69
C LYS A 17 8.46 7.59 -14.25
N THR A 18 9.58 8.23 -13.89
CA THR A 18 9.72 8.89 -12.58
C THR A 18 8.76 10.09 -12.49
N ILE A 19 7.94 10.09 -11.43
CA ILE A 19 7.06 11.21 -11.04
C ILE A 19 7.65 11.97 -9.85
N SER A 20 8.29 11.26 -8.92
CA SER A 20 8.99 11.87 -7.79
C SER A 20 10.16 11.02 -7.32
N SER A 21 11.15 11.70 -6.73
CA SER A 21 12.27 11.09 -6.02
C SER A 21 12.45 11.71 -4.63
N HIS A 22 11.43 12.42 -4.12
CA HIS A 22 11.49 13.16 -2.86
C HIS A 22 11.27 12.24 -1.65
N THR A 23 12.28 11.45 -1.28
CA THR A 23 12.21 10.50 -0.16
C THR A 23 13.15 10.87 0.99
N TYR A 24 13.07 10.14 2.10
CA TYR A 24 14.00 10.31 3.23
C TYR A 24 15.41 9.84 2.87
N ALA A 25 16.43 10.41 3.50
CA ALA A 25 17.83 10.03 3.25
C ALA A 25 18.17 8.59 3.70
N GLN A 26 17.33 7.97 4.53
CA GLN A 26 17.55 6.66 5.14
C GLN A 26 16.23 6.05 5.62
N ARG A 27 16.28 4.77 6.04
CA ARG A 27 15.20 4.09 6.78
C ARG A 27 14.75 4.90 8.00
N VAL A 28 13.44 5.13 8.14
CA VAL A 28 12.87 5.86 9.28
C VAL A 28 11.81 5.03 10.03
N GLN A 29 11.48 5.47 11.24
CA GLN A 29 10.42 4.90 12.09
C GLN A 29 9.13 5.72 12.12
N GLY A 30 9.09 6.87 11.41
CA GLY A 30 7.94 7.77 11.37
C GLY A 30 6.78 7.24 10.52
N GLN A 31 5.60 7.84 10.64
CA GLN A 31 4.42 7.53 9.82
C GLN A 31 4.04 8.72 8.92
N PRO A 32 3.95 8.54 7.58
CA PRO A 32 4.37 7.35 6.85
C PRO A 32 5.90 7.25 6.75
N PRO A 33 6.49 6.04 6.76
CA PRO A 33 7.94 5.86 6.67
C PRO A 33 8.51 6.08 5.27
N LEU A 34 7.66 6.18 4.26
CA LEU A 34 8.02 6.30 2.84
C LEU A 34 8.77 5.09 2.31
N ASP A 35 8.55 3.93 2.93
CA ASP A 35 8.99 2.69 2.32
C ASP A 35 8.32 2.52 0.96
N GLU A 36 9.01 1.78 0.11
CA GLU A 36 8.76 1.70 -1.32
C GLU A 36 8.29 0.29 -1.67
N LEU A 37 7.24 0.21 -2.49
CA LEU A 37 6.73 -1.00 -3.13
C LEU A 37 6.93 -0.86 -4.63
N SER A 38 7.65 -1.78 -5.25
CA SER A 38 7.94 -1.78 -6.68
C SER A 38 7.31 -2.99 -7.37
N LEU A 39 6.73 -2.76 -8.55
CA LEU A 39 6.01 -3.74 -9.35
C LEU A 39 6.65 -3.84 -10.74
N TYR A 40 6.76 -5.06 -11.23
CA TYR A 40 7.47 -5.40 -12.47
C TYR A 40 6.56 -6.16 -13.43
N ALA A 41 6.86 -6.06 -14.73
CA ALA A 41 6.08 -6.71 -15.80
C ALA A 41 6.06 -8.24 -15.70
N ASP A 42 7.09 -8.84 -15.10
CA ASP A 42 7.24 -10.27 -14.87
C ASP A 42 6.49 -10.77 -13.61
N GLY A 43 5.66 -9.92 -13.00
CA GLY A 43 4.91 -10.25 -11.80
C GLY A 43 5.73 -10.15 -10.51
N ARG A 44 7.01 -9.77 -10.55
CA ARG A 44 7.75 -9.51 -9.31
C ARG A 44 7.16 -8.33 -8.55
N MET A 45 7.23 -8.43 -7.24
CA MET A 45 6.95 -7.37 -6.27
C MET A 45 8.10 -7.31 -5.28
N GLU A 46 8.76 -6.16 -5.19
CA GLU A 46 9.87 -5.93 -4.26
C GLU A 46 9.55 -4.75 -3.34
N VAL A 47 10.11 -4.76 -2.13
CA VAL A 47 9.96 -3.70 -1.14
C VAL A 47 11.31 -3.20 -0.66
N ARG A 48 11.43 -1.89 -0.42
CA ARG A 48 12.67 -1.26 0.04
C ARG A 48 12.41 -0.11 1.00
N HIS A 49 13.38 0.16 1.85
CA HIS A 49 13.39 1.40 2.62
C HIS A 49 13.87 2.58 1.77
N PRO A 50 13.55 3.83 2.18
CA PRO A 50 14.07 5.01 1.52
C PRO A 50 15.58 4.95 1.30
N ARG A 51 16.01 5.31 0.08
CA ARG A 51 17.40 5.36 -0.39
C ARG A 51 18.18 4.05 -0.46
N GLU A 52 17.55 2.90 -0.26
CA GLU A 52 18.14 1.65 -0.76
C GLU A 52 18.23 1.62 -2.29
N MET A 53 17.36 2.37 -2.97
CA MET A 53 17.34 2.50 -4.42
C MET A 53 16.90 3.92 -4.81
N SER A 54 17.45 4.44 -5.90
CA SER A 54 16.99 5.66 -6.56
C SER A 54 15.89 5.33 -7.57
N SER A 55 15.12 6.34 -7.97
CA SER A 55 14.13 6.18 -9.04
C SER A 55 14.76 5.68 -10.34
N GLN A 56 15.99 6.09 -10.65
CA GLN A 56 16.70 5.66 -11.85
C GLN A 56 17.10 4.18 -11.79
N GLU A 57 17.60 3.70 -10.66
CA GLU A 57 17.93 2.29 -10.46
C GLU A 57 16.67 1.39 -10.53
N TYR A 58 15.51 1.88 -10.06
CA TYR A 58 14.24 1.17 -10.27
C TYR A 58 13.90 1.01 -11.75
N LEU A 59 14.08 2.08 -12.55
CA LEU A 59 13.84 2.04 -13.99
C LEU A 59 14.79 1.08 -14.71
N GLU A 60 16.07 1.11 -14.35
CA GLU A 60 17.09 0.21 -14.91
C GLU A 60 16.81 -1.27 -14.59
N ARG A 61 16.17 -1.56 -13.45
CA ARG A 61 15.72 -2.90 -13.08
C ARG A 61 14.36 -3.28 -13.69
N GLY A 62 13.76 -2.40 -14.49
CA GLY A 62 12.50 -2.64 -15.20
C GLY A 62 11.24 -2.45 -14.36
N ALA A 63 11.29 -1.66 -13.28
CA ALA A 63 10.09 -1.36 -12.50
C ALA A 63 9.09 -0.56 -13.34
N LEU A 64 7.85 -1.04 -13.41
CA LEU A 64 6.75 -0.31 -14.05
C LEU A 64 6.17 0.72 -13.10
N ASP A 65 5.94 0.33 -11.85
CA ASP A 65 5.35 1.18 -10.84
C ASP A 65 6.13 1.10 -9.53
N VAL A 66 6.33 2.24 -8.89
CA VAL A 66 6.87 2.35 -7.53
C VAL A 66 5.93 3.22 -6.70
N LEU A 67 5.41 2.68 -5.60
CA LEU A 67 4.58 3.38 -4.63
C LEU A 67 5.40 3.67 -3.39
N ALA A 68 5.14 4.80 -2.73
CA ALA A 68 5.79 5.15 -1.47
C ALA A 68 4.76 5.46 -0.39
N PHE A 69 4.77 4.66 0.69
CA PHE A 69 3.93 4.87 1.87
C PHE A 69 4.48 4.07 3.06
N GLY A 70 4.18 2.77 3.10
CA GLY A 70 4.63 1.83 4.12
C GLY A 70 3.91 1.92 5.47
N PRO A 71 4.35 1.14 6.46
CA PRO A 71 5.57 0.35 6.45
C PRO A 71 5.57 -0.88 5.53
N ILE A 72 6.78 -1.36 5.22
CA ILE A 72 7.00 -2.76 4.83
C ILE A 72 6.47 -3.67 5.94
N LEU A 73 5.76 -4.73 5.55
CA LEU A 73 5.27 -5.75 6.46
C LEU A 73 6.18 -6.98 6.47
N LEU A 74 6.51 -7.47 5.28
CA LEU A 74 7.39 -8.61 5.07
C LEU A 74 8.40 -8.30 3.99
N ARG A 75 9.64 -8.74 4.21
CA ARG A 75 10.70 -8.78 3.19
C ARG A 75 11.46 -10.09 3.35
N ASP A 76 11.60 -10.82 2.25
CA ASP A 76 12.29 -12.12 2.23
C ASP A 76 11.72 -13.11 3.27
N GLY A 77 10.39 -13.08 3.48
CA GLY A 77 9.69 -13.91 4.45
C GLY A 77 9.75 -13.41 5.90
N GLU A 78 10.51 -12.36 6.18
CA GLU A 78 10.73 -11.85 7.53
C GLU A 78 9.89 -10.61 7.85
N VAL A 79 9.38 -10.56 9.08
CA VAL A 79 8.57 -9.45 9.59
C VAL A 79 9.46 -8.25 9.88
N ASP A 80 9.07 -7.07 9.40
CA ASP A 80 9.81 -5.84 9.67
C ASP A 80 9.89 -5.56 11.19
N ASP A 81 11.11 -5.43 11.70
CA ASP A 81 11.40 -5.30 13.13
C ASP A 81 10.80 -4.03 13.77
N ARG A 82 10.52 -2.98 12.97
CA ARG A 82 9.86 -1.76 13.48
C ARG A 82 8.45 -2.05 13.97
N LEU A 83 7.75 -3.05 13.41
CA LEU A 83 6.36 -3.35 13.74
C LEU A 83 6.16 -3.79 15.20
N PHE A 84 7.20 -4.31 15.86
CA PHE A 84 7.13 -4.69 17.27
C PHE A 84 7.10 -3.48 18.22
N LYS A 85 7.52 -2.30 17.76
CA LYS A 85 7.64 -1.08 18.59
C LYS A 85 6.93 0.15 18.01
N ARG A 86 6.59 0.12 16.73
CA ARG A 86 6.00 1.22 15.97
C ARG A 86 4.79 0.71 15.19
N PHE A 87 3.97 1.63 14.66
CA PHE A 87 2.81 1.29 13.84
C PHE A 87 1.73 0.46 14.57
N GLN A 88 1.63 0.62 15.89
CA GLN A 88 0.75 -0.15 16.80
C GLN A 88 -0.71 0.36 16.85
N GLY A 89 -1.04 1.44 16.13
CA GLY A 89 -2.40 1.98 16.13
C GLY A 89 -3.38 1.04 15.44
N GLN A 90 -4.47 0.69 16.10
CA GLN A 90 -5.59 -0.04 15.51
C GLN A 90 -6.39 0.90 14.61
N GLU A 91 -6.33 0.65 13.31
CA GLU A 91 -6.97 1.49 12.31
C GLU A 91 -7.54 0.62 11.19
N PRO A 92 -8.49 1.13 10.37
CA PRO A 92 -8.75 0.56 9.06
C PRO A 92 -7.43 0.43 8.27
N ARG A 93 -7.16 -0.73 7.67
CA ARG A 93 -5.90 -1.03 6.94
C ARG A 93 -6.17 -1.63 5.58
N VAL A 94 -5.27 -1.36 4.64
CA VAL A 94 -5.14 -2.10 3.38
C VAL A 94 -3.69 -2.52 3.22
N SER A 95 -3.46 -3.78 2.87
CA SER A 95 -2.12 -4.30 2.60
C SER A 95 -2.15 -5.24 1.39
N VAL A 96 -1.01 -5.31 0.70
CA VAL A 96 -0.76 -6.22 -0.42
C VAL A 96 0.45 -7.08 -0.12
N GLY A 97 0.40 -8.34 -0.51
CA GLY A 97 1.43 -9.35 -0.34
C GLY A 97 1.66 -10.12 -1.64
N MET A 98 2.85 -10.70 -1.80
CA MET A 98 3.21 -11.61 -2.87
C MET A 98 3.71 -12.91 -2.25
N ILE A 99 3.18 -14.05 -2.71
CA ILE A 99 3.68 -15.39 -2.38
C ILE A 99 4.88 -15.69 -3.30
N GLU A 100 4.64 -15.59 -4.61
CA GLU A 100 5.60 -15.73 -5.69
C GLU A 100 5.21 -14.77 -6.85
N PRO A 101 6.10 -14.49 -7.82
CA PRO A 101 5.78 -13.56 -8.90
C PRO A 101 4.46 -13.88 -9.61
N GLY A 102 3.56 -12.90 -9.67
CA GLY A 102 2.22 -13.05 -10.25
C GLY A 102 1.14 -13.64 -9.31
N HIS A 103 1.51 -14.13 -8.12
CA HIS A 103 0.57 -14.64 -7.12
C HIS A 103 0.53 -13.70 -5.90
N TYR A 104 -0.53 -12.88 -5.84
CA TYR A 104 -0.69 -11.83 -4.84
C TYR A 104 -1.84 -12.11 -3.87
N ILE A 105 -1.73 -11.52 -2.69
CA ILE A 105 -2.76 -11.45 -1.66
C ILE A 105 -3.05 -9.98 -1.38
N ALA A 106 -4.32 -9.62 -1.28
CA ALA A 106 -4.73 -8.32 -0.75
C ALA A 106 -5.61 -8.53 0.49
N ILE A 107 -5.32 -7.80 1.57
CA ILE A 107 -6.11 -7.82 2.80
C ILE A 107 -6.59 -6.42 3.10
N THR A 108 -7.88 -6.28 3.39
CA THR A 108 -8.48 -5.09 3.95
C THR A 108 -9.09 -5.41 5.29
N VAL A 109 -8.79 -4.59 6.30
CA VAL A 109 -9.41 -4.64 7.62
C VAL A 109 -10.21 -3.36 7.80
N GLU A 110 -11.52 -3.51 8.00
CA GLU A 110 -12.40 -2.40 8.37
C GLU A 110 -12.09 -1.93 9.80
N GLY A 111 -12.49 -0.71 10.18
CA GLY A 111 -12.25 -0.20 11.53
C GLY A 111 -13.02 1.09 11.81
N ARG A 112 -13.01 1.56 13.06
CA ARG A 112 -13.78 2.73 13.51
C ARG A 112 -15.31 2.55 13.39
N HIS A 113 -15.80 1.34 13.63
CA HIS A 113 -17.24 1.06 13.77
C HIS A 113 -17.49 -0.11 14.73
N LYS A 114 -18.74 -0.32 15.12
CA LYS A 114 -19.12 -1.32 16.16
C LYS A 114 -18.63 -2.75 15.90
N ARG A 115 -18.43 -3.14 14.63
CA ARG A 115 -18.00 -4.49 14.24
C ARG A 115 -16.48 -4.66 14.23
N SER A 116 -15.72 -3.56 14.15
CA SER A 116 -14.26 -3.62 14.06
C SER A 116 -13.61 -2.34 14.58
N VAL A 117 -12.61 -2.52 15.45
CA VAL A 117 -11.73 -1.45 15.91
C VAL A 117 -10.60 -1.16 14.92
N GLY A 118 -10.39 -2.03 13.92
CA GLY A 118 -9.24 -1.97 13.02
C GLY A 118 -8.11 -2.92 13.44
N ALA A 119 -6.97 -2.79 12.77
CA ALA A 119 -5.76 -3.57 13.03
C ALA A 119 -4.51 -2.69 13.07
N ASP A 120 -3.51 -3.16 13.81
CA ASP A 120 -2.15 -2.63 13.72
C ASP A 120 -1.38 -3.30 12.57
N CYS A 121 -0.19 -2.78 12.25
CA CYS A 121 0.60 -3.32 11.13
C CYS A 121 1.23 -4.68 11.46
N LEU A 122 1.49 -5.00 12.74
CA LEU A 122 2.03 -6.30 13.12
C LEU A 122 1.03 -7.42 12.86
N PHE A 123 -0.24 -7.20 13.19
CA PHE A 123 -1.34 -8.09 12.86
C PHE A 123 -1.42 -8.34 11.35
N MET A 124 -1.35 -7.28 10.54
CA MET A 124 -1.36 -7.40 9.07
C MET A 124 -0.18 -8.24 8.57
N ALA A 125 1.04 -8.00 9.07
CA ALA A 125 2.23 -8.77 8.70
C ALA A 125 2.09 -10.26 9.06
N GLN A 126 1.59 -10.56 10.26
CA GLN A 126 1.37 -11.94 10.70
C GLN A 126 0.32 -12.66 9.85
N ARG A 127 -0.78 -11.98 9.46
CA ARG A 127 -1.78 -12.56 8.56
C ARG A 127 -1.21 -12.83 7.17
N MET A 128 -0.46 -11.87 6.61
CA MET A 128 0.20 -12.05 5.31
C MET A 128 1.18 -13.23 5.33
N LYS A 129 2.02 -13.34 6.37
CA LYS A 129 2.98 -14.44 6.52
C LYS A 129 2.28 -15.79 6.67
N ALA A 130 1.20 -15.84 7.46
CA ALA A 130 0.39 -17.05 7.63
C ALA A 130 -0.28 -17.52 6.33
N LEU A 131 -0.55 -16.62 5.39
CA LEU A 131 -1.07 -16.93 4.06
C LEU A 131 0.03 -17.25 3.03
N GLY A 132 1.30 -17.26 3.44
CA GLY A 132 2.42 -17.64 2.59
C GLY A 132 3.10 -16.49 1.86
N ALA A 133 2.74 -15.23 2.13
CA ALA A 133 3.42 -14.08 1.51
C ALA A 133 4.88 -14.02 1.97
N THR A 134 5.80 -13.81 1.02
CA THR A 134 7.24 -13.60 1.26
C THR A 134 7.59 -12.11 1.25
N THR A 135 6.84 -11.31 0.48
CA THR A 135 6.94 -9.85 0.43
C THR A 135 5.58 -9.26 0.75
N ALA A 136 5.50 -8.24 1.61
CA ALA A 136 4.24 -7.58 1.91
C ALA A 136 4.43 -6.11 2.32
N PHE A 137 3.44 -5.29 2.01
CA PHE A 137 3.49 -3.84 2.14
C PHE A 137 2.12 -3.29 2.54
N THR A 138 2.07 -2.28 3.41
CA THR A 138 0.82 -1.60 3.72
C THR A 138 0.63 -0.33 2.90
N LEU A 139 -0.60 -0.12 2.43
CA LEU A 139 -1.04 1.10 1.76
C LEU A 139 -1.59 2.12 2.78
N ASP A 140 -1.97 3.30 2.30
CA ASP A 140 -2.65 4.30 3.14
C ASP A 140 -3.96 3.75 3.71
N GLY A 141 -4.20 4.05 4.98
CA GLY A 141 -5.28 3.47 5.78
C GLY A 141 -6.13 4.54 6.47
N GLY A 142 -6.83 4.14 7.52
CA GLY A 142 -7.81 5.01 8.17
C GLY A 142 -8.92 5.37 7.18
N GLN A 143 -9.19 6.66 7.03
CA GLN A 143 -10.32 7.15 6.20
C GLN A 143 -10.13 6.95 4.69
N THR A 144 -8.98 6.48 4.21
CA THR A 144 -8.74 6.14 2.80
C THR A 144 -8.87 4.64 2.52
N THR A 145 -9.11 3.82 3.55
CA THR A 145 -9.26 2.36 3.42
C THR A 145 -10.41 2.02 2.48
N CYS A 146 -10.07 1.40 1.35
CA CYS A 146 -11.01 1.04 0.31
C CYS A 146 -10.48 -0.17 -0.46
N MET A 147 -11.34 -1.16 -0.66
CA MET A 147 -11.13 -2.27 -1.59
C MET A 147 -12.26 -2.24 -2.61
N VAL A 148 -11.88 -2.18 -3.89
CA VAL A 148 -12.80 -2.18 -5.01
C VAL A 148 -12.62 -3.50 -5.75
N PHE A 149 -13.71 -4.26 -5.85
CA PHE A 149 -13.76 -5.48 -6.65
C PHE A 149 -14.74 -5.26 -7.81
N MET A 150 -14.26 -5.37 -9.04
CA MET A 150 -15.06 -5.24 -10.26
C MET A 150 -15.94 -3.98 -10.30
N GLY A 151 -15.37 -2.84 -9.91
CA GLY A 151 -16.06 -1.55 -9.86
C GLY A 151 -16.94 -1.33 -8.61
N THR A 152 -17.02 -2.29 -7.69
CA THR A 152 -17.82 -2.20 -6.47
C THR A 152 -16.94 -2.08 -5.24
N VAL A 153 -17.22 -1.13 -4.36
CA VAL A 153 -16.58 -1.06 -3.03
C VAL A 153 -17.13 -2.18 -2.16
N ILE A 154 -16.26 -3.02 -1.61
CA ILE A 154 -16.65 -4.22 -0.86
C ILE A 154 -16.37 -4.14 0.65
N ASN A 155 -15.91 -2.98 1.14
CA ASN A 155 -15.72 -2.72 2.57
C ASN A 155 -16.58 -1.55 3.05
N GLU A 156 -16.95 -1.56 4.33
CA GLU A 156 -17.58 -0.43 5.01
C GLU A 156 -16.52 0.63 5.37
N PRO A 157 -16.72 1.91 5.00
CA PRO A 157 -15.85 2.97 5.45
C PRO A 157 -16.04 3.23 6.96
N GLY A 158 -14.92 3.42 7.66
CA GLY A 158 -14.93 3.81 9.06
C GLY A 158 -15.58 5.18 9.30
N GLU A 159 -16.06 5.41 10.52
CA GLU A 159 -16.59 6.71 10.92
C GLU A 159 -15.46 7.70 11.21
N PHE A 160 -15.61 8.93 10.73
CA PHE A 160 -14.72 10.04 11.04
C PHE A 160 -15.52 11.34 11.16
N ASN A 161 -15.43 11.99 12.32
CA ASN A 161 -16.20 13.19 12.65
C ASN A 161 -17.72 13.04 12.37
N GLY A 162 -18.29 11.87 12.72
CA GLY A 162 -19.71 11.58 12.53
C GLY A 162 -20.14 11.25 11.11
N ALA A 163 -19.22 11.10 10.16
CA ALA A 163 -19.53 10.75 8.77
C ALA A 163 -18.79 9.48 8.32
N LYS A 164 -19.43 8.71 7.42
CA LYS A 164 -18.87 7.49 6.81
C LYS A 164 -18.64 7.72 5.32
N PHE A 165 -17.38 7.80 4.92
CA PHE A 165 -16.98 8.01 3.52
C PHE A 165 -15.54 7.59 3.30
N VAL A 166 -15.19 7.21 2.06
CA VAL A 166 -13.79 7.04 1.66
C VAL A 166 -13.23 8.39 1.23
N ARG A 167 -12.16 8.85 1.88
CA ARG A 167 -11.49 10.10 1.53
C ARG A 167 -10.81 9.95 0.17
N LYS A 168 -10.90 10.99 -0.66
CA LYS A 168 -10.18 11.07 -1.94
C LYS A 168 -8.66 10.98 -1.72
N GLN A 169 -7.98 10.21 -2.57
CA GLN A 169 -6.53 10.01 -2.55
C GLN A 169 -5.94 10.29 -3.94
N PRO A 170 -4.68 10.79 -4.05
CA PRO A 170 -4.08 11.09 -5.35
C PRO A 170 -3.66 9.84 -6.14
N ASP A 171 -3.67 8.66 -5.52
CA ASP A 171 -3.15 7.44 -6.11
C ASP A 171 -3.93 6.20 -5.65
N ILE A 172 -3.91 5.15 -6.47
CA ILE A 172 -4.53 3.86 -6.21
C ILE A 172 -3.60 2.73 -6.71
N LEU A 173 -3.65 1.58 -6.04
CA LEU A 173 -3.07 0.35 -6.57
C LEU A 173 -4.19 -0.48 -7.21
N GLY A 174 -4.01 -0.84 -8.48
CA GLY A 174 -4.90 -1.75 -9.19
C GLY A 174 -4.11 -2.94 -9.72
N ILE A 175 -4.70 -4.14 -9.64
CA ILE A 175 -4.14 -5.37 -10.21
C ILE A 175 -5.24 -6.01 -11.07
N GLY A 176 -4.87 -6.41 -12.28
CA GLY A 176 -5.73 -7.15 -13.19
C GLY A 176 -6.22 -6.33 -14.39
N LEU A 177 -6.73 -7.06 -15.38
CA LEU A 177 -7.42 -6.55 -16.56
C LEU A 177 -8.75 -7.31 -16.63
N SER A 178 -9.87 -6.61 -16.79
CA SER A 178 -11.13 -7.28 -17.10
C SER A 178 -12.06 -6.37 -17.87
N GLU A 179 -12.53 -6.86 -19.02
CA GLU A 179 -13.58 -6.23 -19.84
C GLU A 179 -14.92 -6.10 -19.09
N LEU A 180 -15.08 -6.81 -17.97
CA LEU A 180 -16.26 -6.74 -17.12
C LEU A 180 -16.23 -5.56 -16.14
N VAL A 181 -15.09 -4.88 -15.99
CA VAL A 181 -15.02 -3.65 -15.18
C VAL A 181 -15.73 -2.53 -15.94
N ARG A 182 -16.94 -2.19 -15.48
CA ARG A 182 -17.72 -1.09 -16.04
C ARG A 182 -16.95 0.23 -15.97
N THR A 183 -16.66 0.82 -17.13
CA THR A 183 -16.00 2.13 -17.27
C THR A 183 -16.99 3.29 -17.39
N ASP A 184 -18.29 3.00 -17.52
CA ASP A 184 -19.34 3.99 -17.64
C ASP A 184 -19.67 4.61 -16.28
N LYS A 185 -19.13 5.80 -16.01
CA LYS A 185 -19.53 6.64 -14.87
C LYS A 185 -20.97 7.13 -15.07
N LYS A 186 -21.97 6.39 -14.60
CA LYS A 186 -23.24 7.00 -14.22
C LYS A 186 -23.10 7.53 -12.80
N ARG A 187 -22.94 8.86 -12.71
CA ARG A 187 -23.08 9.63 -11.46
C ARG A 187 -24.51 9.58 -10.96
#